data_AF-A0A159Z254-F1
#
_entry.id   AF-A0A159Z254-F1
#
_cell.length_a   1.000
_cell.length_b   1.000
_cell.length_c   1.000
_cell.angle_alpha   90.00
_cell.angle_beta   90.00
_cell.angle_gamma   90.00
#
_symmetry.space_group_name_H-M   'P 1'
#
loop_
_entity.id
_entity.type
_entity.pdbx_description
1 polymer ?
#
loop_
_entity_poly.entity_id
_entity_poly.type
_entity_poly.pdbx_seq_one_letter_code
_entity_poly.pdbx_strand_id
1 'polypeptide(L)'
;MAITTRDKSVKGTLYLYKRVPKRYASVEPRKFVWISLHTDSPSVARTKEAATWEHMIAAWEAKLAGDSTDADQRFAAARDLAEARGFR
;
A
#
# COMPACT_ATOMS: atom_id res chain seq x y z
N MET A 1 -10.17 13.16 -2.81
CA MET A 1 -10.83 11.98 -2.22
C MET A 1 -9.90 10.79 -2.37
N ALA A 2 -9.52 10.12 -1.28
CA ALA A 2 -8.61 8.97 -1.31
C ALA A 2 -9.34 7.62 -1.45
N ILE A 3 -10.65 7.58 -1.17
CA ILE A 3 -11.48 6.38 -1.29
C ILE A 3 -12.41 6.52 -2.49
N THR A 4 -12.46 5.51 -3.37
CA THR A 4 -13.27 5.47 -4.59
C THR A 4 -13.88 4.10 -4.81
N THR A 5 -14.89 4.01 -5.67
CA THR A 5 -15.42 2.76 -6.23
C THR A 5 -14.85 2.52 -7.63
N ARG A 6 -14.94 1.29 -8.14
CA ARG A 6 -14.47 0.93 -9.49
C ARG A 6 -15.57 0.22 -10.28
N ASP A 7 -15.80 0.63 -11.53
CA ASP A 7 -16.94 0.17 -12.35
C ASP A 7 -16.92 -1.34 -12.68
N LYS A 8 -15.74 -1.99 -12.60
CA LYS A 8 -15.58 -3.44 -12.81
C LYS A 8 -15.22 -4.20 -11.52
N SER A 9 -15.50 -3.61 -10.35
CA SER A 9 -15.28 -4.27 -9.06
C SER A 9 -16.53 -4.95 -8.52
N VAL A 10 -16.33 -5.85 -7.56
CA VAL A 10 -17.43 -6.41 -6.77
C VAL A 10 -18.22 -5.26 -6.15
N LYS A 11 -19.54 -5.25 -6.41
CA LYS A 11 -20.46 -4.17 -6.02
C LYS A 11 -20.26 -3.83 -4.54
N GLY A 12 -20.09 -2.54 -4.26
CA GLY A 12 -19.88 -2.03 -2.90
C GLY A 12 -18.42 -1.97 -2.45
N THR A 13 -17.48 -2.62 -3.13
CA THR A 13 -16.07 -2.60 -2.67
C THR A 13 -15.46 -1.21 -2.82
N LEU A 14 -14.91 -0.71 -1.71
CA LEU A 14 -14.19 0.55 -1.62
C LEU A 14 -12.70 0.34 -1.89
N TYR A 15 -12.11 1.31 -2.55
CA TYR A 15 -10.72 1.29 -3.01
C TYR A 15 -9.97 2.51 -2.52
N LEU A 16 -8.72 2.33 -2.11
CA LEU A 16 -7.75 3.40 -1.99
C LEU A 16 -7.27 3.80 -3.39
N TYR A 17 -7.43 5.06 -3.74
CA TYR A 17 -6.85 5.68 -4.93
C TYR A 17 -6.05 6.92 -4.52
N LYS A 18 -4.72 6.83 -4.60
CA LYS A 18 -3.83 7.90 -4.13
C LYS A 18 -2.57 8.00 -4.98
N ARG A 19 -2.07 9.22 -5.15
CA ARG A 19 -0.85 9.50 -5.90
C ARG A 19 0.37 9.08 -5.11
N VAL A 20 1.32 8.43 -5.77
CA VAL A 20 2.63 8.10 -5.19
C VAL A 20 3.43 9.39 -4.98
N PRO A 21 3.94 9.65 -3.76
CA PRO A 21 4.83 10.79 -3.53
C PRO A 21 6.07 10.75 -4.42
N LYS A 22 6.49 11.91 -4.94
CA LYS A 22 7.61 12.01 -5.90
C LYS A 22 8.91 11.39 -5.37
N ARG A 23 9.14 11.45 -4.05
CA ARG A 23 10.34 10.87 -3.41
C ARG A 23 10.47 9.36 -3.60
N TYR A 24 9.36 8.65 -3.83
CA TYR A 24 9.35 7.20 -4.03
C TYR A 24 9.31 6.80 -5.51
N ALA A 25 9.40 7.75 -6.45
CA ALA A 25 9.26 7.46 -7.88
C ALA A 25 10.35 6.52 -8.43
N SER A 26 11.51 6.41 -7.77
CA SER A 26 12.57 5.46 -8.14
C SER A 26 12.21 4.01 -7.79
N VAL A 27 11.51 3.80 -6.65
CA VAL A 27 11.17 2.45 -6.13
C VAL A 27 9.72 2.04 -6.41
N GLU A 28 8.89 2.98 -6.86
CA GLU A 28 7.50 2.77 -7.26
C GLU A 28 7.24 3.52 -8.58
N PRO A 29 7.31 2.84 -9.74
CA PRO A 29 7.14 3.48 -11.04
C PRO A 29 5.68 3.93 -11.29
N ARG A 30 4.72 3.44 -10.51
CA ARG A 30 3.31 3.81 -10.65
C ARG A 30 3.10 5.25 -10.19
N LYS A 31 2.40 6.06 -11.01
CA LYS A 31 2.02 7.43 -10.61
C LYS A 31 0.91 7.44 -9.55
N PHE A 32 0.00 6.47 -9.64
CA PHE A 32 -1.11 6.31 -8.72
C PHE A 32 -1.21 4.86 -8.28
N VAL A 33 -1.55 4.68 -7.02
CA VAL A 33 -1.86 3.39 -6.43
C VAL A 33 -3.37 3.24 -6.39
N TRP A 34 -3.83 2.06 -6.79
CA TRP A 34 -5.22 1.66 -6.70
C TRP A 34 -5.31 0.32 -5.99
N ILE A 35 -5.74 0.31 -4.74
CA ILE A 35 -5.80 -0.89 -3.88
C ILE A 35 -7.22 -1.10 -3.38
N SER A 36 -7.70 -2.35 -3.43
CA SER A 36 -8.97 -2.74 -2.81
C SER A 36 -8.84 -2.69 -1.29
N LEU A 37 -9.78 -2.03 -0.61
CA LEU A 37 -9.87 -2.06 0.86
C LEU A 37 -10.70 -3.25 1.36
N HIS A 38 -11.26 -4.04 0.43
CA HIS A 38 -12.04 -5.25 0.73
C HIS A 38 -13.13 -4.97 1.79
N THR A 39 -13.84 -3.87 1.60
CA THR A 39 -14.96 -3.47 2.47
C THR A 39 -15.87 -2.56 1.68
N ASP A 40 -17.15 -2.61 2.01
CA ASP A 40 -18.22 -1.74 1.53
C ASP A 40 -18.64 -0.68 2.54
N SER A 41 -18.14 -0.76 3.78
CA SER A 41 -18.38 0.20 4.84
C SER A 41 -17.43 1.39 4.76
N PRO A 42 -17.93 2.63 4.62
CA PRO A 42 -17.08 3.83 4.53
C PRO A 42 -16.23 4.08 5.78
N SER A 43 -16.73 3.76 6.97
CA SER A 43 -15.99 3.94 8.23
C SER A 43 -14.82 2.96 8.32
N VAL A 44 -15.06 1.69 8.01
CA VAL A 44 -14.01 0.66 7.95
C VAL A 44 -13.00 0.99 6.84
N ALA A 45 -13.46 1.47 5.69
CA ALA A 45 -12.59 1.89 4.60
C ALA A 45 -11.66 3.03 5.00
N ARG A 46 -12.11 3.99 5.80
CA ARG A 46 -11.25 5.09 6.28
C ARG A 46 -10.13 4.60 7.18
N THR A 47 -10.44 3.70 8.12
CA THR A 47 -9.42 3.08 8.97
C THR A 47 -8.43 2.24 8.16
N LYS A 48 -8.94 1.42 7.23
CA LYS A 48 -8.11 0.59 6.34
C LYS A 48 -7.28 1.44 5.38
N GLU A 49 -7.80 2.56 4.88
CA GLU A 49 -7.08 3.47 4.00
C GLU A 49 -5.85 4.05 4.69
N ALA A 50 -6.03 4.60 5.90
CA ALA A 50 -4.93 5.14 6.69
C ALA A 50 -3.84 4.09 6.95
N ALA A 51 -4.24 2.91 7.45
CA ALA A 51 -3.31 1.83 7.75
C ALA A 51 -2.60 1.32 6.48
N THR A 52 -3.33 1.09 5.39
CA THR A 52 -2.75 0.62 4.11
C THR A 52 -1.74 1.63 3.59
N TRP A 53 -2.06 2.93 3.65
CA TRP A 53 -1.17 3.97 3.17
C TRP A 53 0.12 4.09 4.00
N GLU A 54 0.03 4.00 5.32
CA GLU A 54 1.21 3.96 6.20
C GLU A 54 2.10 2.75 5.90
N HIS A 55 1.50 1.57 5.70
CA HIS A 55 2.23 0.36 5.32
C HIS A 55 2.96 0.52 3.98
N MET A 56 2.34 1.17 2.99
CA MET A 56 2.99 1.45 1.72
C MET A 56 4.15 2.42 1.85
N ILE A 57 3.98 3.48 2.63
CA ILE A 57 5.07 4.43 2.94
C ILE A 57 6.24 3.68 3.57
N ALA A 58 6.00 2.88 4.61
CA ALA A 58 7.05 2.11 5.26
C ALA A 58 7.74 1.13 4.29
N ALA A 59 6.98 0.47 3.42
CA ALA A 59 7.55 -0.41 2.40
C ALA A 59 8.39 0.35 1.36
N TRP A 60 7.97 1.55 0.94
CA TRP A 60 8.77 2.37 0.02
C TRP A 60 10.01 2.97 0.69
N GLU A 61 9.94 3.36 1.96
CA GLU A 61 11.12 3.77 2.73
C GLU A 61 12.12 2.62 2.85
N ALA A 62 11.65 1.41 3.18
CA ALA A 62 12.49 0.23 3.23
C ALA A 62 13.11 -0.11 1.86
N LYS A 63 12.34 0.03 0.78
CA LYS A 63 12.86 -0.13 -0.59
C LYS A 63 13.89 0.93 -0.93
N LEU A 64 13.69 2.21 -0.58
CA LEU A 64 14.69 3.26 -0.84
C LEU A 64 15.98 3.01 -0.05
N ALA A 65 15.85 2.60 1.22
CA ALA A 65 17.00 2.23 2.04
C ALA A 65 17.70 0.96 1.53
N GLY A 66 16.96 0.01 0.96
CA GLY A 66 17.51 -1.18 0.33
C GLY A 66 18.16 -0.91 -1.04
N ASP A 67 17.53 -0.09 -1.87
CA ASP A 67 18.03 0.37 -3.17
C ASP A 67 19.33 1.18 -3.01
N SER A 68 19.50 1.87 -1.88
CA SER A 68 20.76 2.54 -1.53
C SER A 68 21.82 1.63 -0.92
N THR A 69 21.50 0.39 -0.52
CA THR A 69 22.39 -0.43 0.32
C THR A 69 22.71 -1.83 -0.24
N ASP A 70 21.88 -2.47 -1.07
CA ASP A 70 22.10 -3.86 -1.48
C ASP A 70 21.23 -4.25 -2.71
N ALA A 71 21.75 -4.08 -3.93
CA ALA A 71 21.15 -4.69 -5.13
C ALA A 71 21.23 -6.24 -5.12
N ASP A 72 22.02 -6.84 -4.21
CA ASP A 72 22.31 -8.28 -4.22
C ASP A 72 21.89 -9.05 -2.96
N GLN A 73 21.42 -8.40 -1.89
CA GLN A 73 21.10 -9.11 -0.66
C GLN A 73 19.74 -8.75 -0.08
N ARG A 74 18.92 -9.78 0.14
CA ARG A 74 17.80 -9.86 1.11
C ARG A 74 16.40 -9.67 0.56
N PHE A 75 16.06 -10.53 -0.40
CA PHE A 75 14.68 -10.99 -0.64
C PHE A 75 13.98 -11.64 0.59
N ALA A 76 14.61 -11.67 1.77
CA ALA A 76 14.06 -12.28 2.98
C ALA A 76 13.21 -11.33 3.84
N ALA A 77 13.34 -10.00 3.71
CA ALA A 77 12.73 -9.05 4.66
C ALA A 77 11.25 -8.73 4.39
N ALA A 78 10.69 -9.12 3.25
CA ALA A 78 9.32 -8.73 2.87
C ALA A 78 8.22 -9.70 3.34
N ARG A 79 8.58 -10.85 3.94
CA ARG A 79 7.59 -11.80 4.49
C ARG A 79 7.35 -11.64 5.99
N ASP A 80 8.27 -11.07 6.75
CA ASP A 80 8.14 -10.92 8.22
C ASP A 80 7.27 -9.73 8.66
N LEU A 81 7.08 -8.71 7.82
CA LEU A 81 6.31 -7.53 8.25
C LEU A 81 4.77 -7.74 8.23
N ALA A 82 4.30 -8.82 7.60
CA ALA A 82 2.88 -9.21 7.63
C ALA A 82 2.55 -10.09 8.84
N GLU A 83 3.54 -10.73 9.46
CA GLU A 83 3.35 -11.62 10.62
C GLU A 83 3.37 -10.85 11.94
N ALA A 84 3.98 -9.66 12.00
CA ALA A 84 4.06 -8.83 13.21
C ALA A 84 2.75 -8.09 13.58
N ARG A 85 1.68 -8.16 12.77
CA ARG A 85 0.43 -7.42 13.03
C ARG A 85 -0.86 -8.24 12.96
N GLY A 86 -0.76 -9.55 13.18
CA GLY A 86 -1.85 -10.39 13.69
C GLY A 86 -3.25 -10.02 13.21
N PHE A 87 -3.52 -10.19 11.92
CA PHE A 87 -4.90 -10.23 11.42
C PHE A 87 -5.27 -11.71 11.22
N ARG A 88 -5.91 -12.28 12.24
CA ARG A 88 -6.71 -13.50 12.11
C ARG A 88 -8.11 -13.14 11.68
#